data_AF-A0A1Q2CXM5-F1
#
_entry.id   AF-A0A1Q2CXM5-F1
#
_cell.length_a   1.000
_cell.length_b   1.000
_cell.length_c   1.000
_cell.angle_alpha   90.00
_cell.angle_beta   90.00
_cell.angle_gamma   90.00
#
_symmetry.space_group_name_H-M   'P 1'
#
loop_
_entity.id
_entity.type
_entity.pdbx_description
1 polymer ?
#
loop_
_entity_poly.entity_id
_entity_poly.type
_entity_poly.pdbx_seq_one_letter_code
_entity_poly.pdbx_strand_id
1 'polypeptide(L)'
;MTTTIEDTGLADLRTVYAVRDAVIGRRPDLATALTIDGERPRVFLRLAGGAAVVLVRSPSSPTGWSLTSPAVHGTVTPGLGPVAMADAMISLVGLVAAPLHRVA
;
A
#
# COMPACT_ATOMS: atom_id res chain seq x y z
N MET A 1 -18.85 1.84 -31.80
CA MET A 1 -17.98 2.84 -31.15
C MET A 1 -18.62 3.23 -29.84
N THR A 2 -18.03 2.77 -28.73
CA THR A 2 -17.94 3.41 -27.41
C THR A 2 -17.24 2.39 -26.52
N THR A 3 -15.90 2.40 -26.53
CA THR A 3 -15.13 1.79 -25.45
C THR A 3 -15.42 2.60 -24.21
N THR A 4 -16.28 2.08 -23.33
CA THR A 4 -16.40 2.58 -21.96
C THR A 4 -15.02 2.41 -21.34
N ILE A 5 -14.22 3.47 -21.34
CA ILE A 5 -13.05 3.54 -20.48
C ILE A 5 -13.65 3.54 -19.08
N GLU A 6 -13.61 2.40 -18.40
CA GLU A 6 -13.99 2.34 -17.00
C GLU A 6 -13.07 3.32 -16.26
N ASP A 7 -13.63 4.47 -15.86
CA ASP A 7 -12.99 5.57 -15.14
C ASP A 7 -12.39 5.12 -13.78
N THR A 8 -12.61 3.86 -13.42
CA THR A 8 -12.00 3.12 -12.32
C THR A 8 -10.48 3.26 -12.30
N GLY A 9 -9.83 3.23 -13.47
CA GLY A 9 -8.37 3.38 -13.56
C GLY A 9 -7.87 4.72 -13.02
N LEU A 10 -8.56 5.82 -13.34
CA LEU A 10 -8.17 7.16 -12.89
C LEU A 10 -8.46 7.37 -11.40
N ALA A 11 -9.60 6.86 -10.90
CA ALA A 11 -9.95 6.94 -9.49
C ALA A 11 -8.96 6.16 -8.60
N ASP A 12 -8.56 4.96 -9.04
CA ASP A 12 -7.56 4.16 -8.34
C ASP A 12 -6.18 4.80 -8.40
N LEU A 13 -5.79 5.39 -9.54
CA LEU A 13 -4.56 6.18 -9.65
C LEU A 13 -4.53 7.36 -8.67
N ARG A 14 -5.60 8.16 -8.63
CA ARG A 14 -5.74 9.25 -7.65
C ARG A 14 -5.61 8.75 -6.22
N THR A 15 -6.18 7.58 -5.93
CA THR A 15 -6.10 6.96 -4.61
C THR A 15 -4.67 6.58 -4.26
N VAL A 16 -3.92 5.90 -5.14
CA VAL A 16 -2.53 5.51 -4.85
C VAL A 16 -1.58 6.69 -4.71
N TYR A 17 -1.78 7.77 -5.49
CA TYR A 17 -1.03 9.02 -5.31
C TYR A 17 -1.37 9.70 -3.98
N ALA A 18 -2.65 9.77 -3.61
CA ALA A 18 -3.05 10.30 -2.31
C ALA A 18 -2.50 9.48 -1.13
N VAL A 19 -2.42 8.15 -1.27
CA VAL A 19 -1.78 7.27 -0.26
C VAL A 19 -0.29 7.58 -0.17
N ARG A 20 0.42 7.68 -1.30
CA ARG A 20 1.83 8.06 -1.33
C ARG A 20 2.07 9.37 -0.59
N ASP A 21 1.32 10.41 -0.93
CA ASP A 21 1.48 11.72 -0.33
C ASP A 21 1.15 11.70 1.17
N ALA A 22 0.16 10.90 1.58
CA ALA A 22 -0.18 10.67 2.97
C ALA A 22 0.91 9.89 3.75
N VAL A 23 1.63 8.96 3.11
CA VAL A 23 2.79 8.30 3.71
C VAL A 23 3.94 9.29 3.85
N ILE A 24 4.28 10.04 2.79
CA ILE A 24 5.37 11.02 2.79
C ILE A 24 5.13 12.12 3.83
N GLY A 25 3.90 12.61 3.94
CA GLY A 25 3.54 13.65 4.93
C GLY A 25 3.74 13.19 6.38
N ARG A 26 3.60 11.88 6.67
CA ARG A 26 3.79 11.31 8.01
C ARG A 26 5.20 10.81 8.27
N ARG A 27 5.84 10.25 7.24
CA ARG A 27 7.16 9.61 7.28
C ARG A 27 7.98 10.05 6.05
N PRO A 28 8.52 11.28 6.06
CA PRO A 28 9.28 11.82 4.93
C PRO A 28 10.52 10.98 4.59
N ASP A 29 11.08 10.28 5.57
CA ASP A 29 12.21 9.35 5.43
C ASP A 29 11.90 8.16 4.51
N LEU A 30 10.62 7.83 4.32
CA LEU A 30 10.17 6.74 3.44
C LEU A 30 9.91 7.20 2.00
N ALA A 31 10.08 8.48 1.67
CA ALA A 31 9.71 9.01 0.36
C ALA A 31 10.46 8.35 -0.80
N THR A 32 11.75 8.03 -0.61
CA THR A 32 12.60 7.38 -1.61
C THR A 32 12.34 5.87 -1.72
N ALA A 33 11.71 5.28 -0.70
CA ALA A 33 11.32 3.87 -0.67
C ALA A 33 9.97 3.59 -1.35
N LEU A 34 9.21 4.65 -1.67
CA LEU A 34 7.90 4.54 -2.31
C LEU A 34 8.01 4.51 -3.84
N THR A 35 7.36 3.52 -4.45
CA THR A 35 7.18 3.46 -5.90
C THR A 35 5.73 3.17 -6.24
N ILE A 36 5.20 3.83 -7.26
CA ILE A 36 3.85 3.60 -7.78
C ILE A 36 3.96 2.84 -9.10
N ASP A 37 3.15 1.79 -9.24
CA ASP A 37 2.86 1.19 -10.55
C ASP A 37 1.64 1.88 -11.13
N GLY A 38 1.85 2.60 -12.24
CA GLY A 38 0.80 3.36 -12.91
C GLY A 38 -0.02 2.56 -13.91
N GLU A 39 0.51 1.42 -14.40
CA GLU A 39 -0.23 0.53 -15.29
C GLU A 39 -1.22 -0.33 -14.51
N ARG A 40 -0.84 -0.69 -13.28
CA ARG A 40 -1.71 -1.37 -12.31
C ARG A 40 -1.64 -0.57 -11.01
N PRO A 41 -2.67 0.21 -10.65
CA PRO A 41 -2.64 1.10 -9.48
C PRO A 41 -2.24 0.37 -8.21
N ARG A 42 -0.97 0.52 -7.82
CA ARG A 42 -0.36 -0.12 -6.66
C ARG A 42 0.67 0.81 -6.04
N VAL A 43 0.82 0.73 -4.72
CA VAL A 43 1.89 1.41 -3.99
C VAL A 43 2.81 0.36 -3.41
N PHE A 44 4.09 0.45 -3.73
CA PHE A 44 5.14 -0.36 -3.11
C PHE A 44 5.95 0.51 -2.18
N LEU A 45 6.26 -0.02 -1.01
CA LEU A 45 7.16 0.58 -0.04
C LEU A 45 8.29 -0.40 0.23
N ARG A 46 9.42 -0.20 -0.44
CA ARG A 46 10.59 -1.11 -0.42
C ARG A 46 11.54 -0.72 0.71
N LEU A 47 11.80 -1.66 1.61
CA LEU A 47 12.69 -1.46 2.75
C LEU A 47 14.11 -1.91 2.39
N ALA A 48 15.10 -1.42 3.14
CA ALA A 48 16.52 -1.69 2.88
C ALA A 48 16.89 -3.18 2.84
N GLY A 49 16.15 -4.03 3.57
CA GLY A 49 16.32 -5.50 3.56
C GLY A 49 15.67 -6.24 2.39
N GLY A 50 15.17 -5.53 1.37
CA GLY A 50 14.47 -6.11 0.22
C GLY A 50 13.00 -6.49 0.49
N ALA A 51 12.56 -6.44 1.74
CA ALA A 51 11.15 -6.57 2.11
C ALA A 51 10.33 -5.41 1.53
N ALA A 52 9.09 -5.67 1.15
CA ALA A 52 8.20 -4.65 0.60
C ALA A 52 6.80 -4.76 1.20
N VAL A 53 6.22 -3.63 1.57
CA VAL A 53 4.79 -3.51 1.82
C VAL A 53 4.12 -3.08 0.53
N VAL A 54 3.10 -3.80 0.08
CA VAL A 54 2.42 -3.53 -1.20
C VAL A 54 0.94 -3.30 -0.97
N LEU A 55 0.45 -2.13 -1.37
CA LEU A 55 -0.97 -1.81 -1.44
C LEU A 55 -1.48 -2.06 -2.86
N VAL A 56 -2.52 -2.85 -3.00
CA VAL A 56 -3.10 -3.21 -4.30
C VAL A 56 -4.63 -3.18 -4.24
N ARG A 57 -5.28 -2.91 -5.38
CA ARG A 57 -6.72 -3.08 -5.53
C ARG A 57 -7.09 -4.55 -5.32
N SER A 58 -8.12 -4.81 -4.54
CA SER A 58 -8.58 -6.15 -4.20
C SER A 58 -10.11 -6.20 -4.13
N PRO A 59 -10.81 -6.91 -5.04
CA PRO A 59 -12.26 -7.02 -5.01
C PRO A 59 -12.78 -7.88 -3.86
N SER A 60 -11.92 -8.71 -3.25
CA SER A 60 -12.26 -9.49 -2.05
C SER A 60 -12.09 -8.71 -0.75
N SER A 61 -11.54 -7.50 -0.81
CA SER A 61 -11.44 -6.62 0.34
C SER A 61 -12.71 -5.79 0.51
N PRO A 62 -13.27 -5.68 1.74
CA PRO A 62 -14.42 -4.82 2.00
C PRO A 62 -14.12 -3.33 1.78
N THR A 63 -12.85 -2.93 1.77
CA THR A 63 -12.43 -1.55 1.44
C THR A 63 -12.00 -1.37 -0.02
N GLY A 64 -12.04 -2.45 -0.81
CA GLY A 64 -11.56 -2.47 -2.20
C GLY A 64 -10.04 -2.51 -2.33
N TRP A 65 -9.29 -2.46 -1.23
CA TRP A 65 -7.83 -2.44 -1.21
C TRP A 65 -7.28 -3.47 -0.23
N SER A 66 -6.12 -4.03 -0.53
CA SER A 66 -5.41 -4.97 0.34
C SER A 66 -3.93 -4.64 0.42
N LEU A 67 -3.35 -4.91 1.58
CA LEU A 67 -1.93 -4.81 1.85
C LEU A 67 -1.32 -6.20 1.96
N THR A 68 -0.16 -6.38 1.35
CA THR A 68 0.69 -7.55 1.57
C THR A 68 2.03 -7.10 2.13
N SER A 69 2.58 -7.88 3.06
CA SER A 69 3.87 -7.61 3.70
C SER A 69 4.50 -8.92 4.13
N PRO A 70 5.83 -9.09 4.03
CA PRO A 70 6.54 -10.24 4.58
C PRO A 70 6.35 -10.44 6.09
N ALA A 71 5.99 -9.38 6.83
CA ALA A 71 5.75 -9.48 8.28
C ALA A 71 4.40 -10.12 8.63
N VAL A 72 3.49 -10.32 7.68
CA VAL A 72 2.16 -10.87 7.93
C VAL A 72 1.92 -12.05 7.00
N HIS A 73 1.55 -13.20 7.57
CA HIS A 73 1.08 -14.35 6.79
C HIS A 73 -0.35 -14.08 6.30
N GLY A 74 -0.48 -13.34 5.19
CA GLY A 74 -1.77 -13.09 4.56
C GLY A 74 -1.94 -11.69 3.98
N THR A 75 -3.20 -11.31 3.76
CA THR A 75 -3.59 -9.97 3.31
C THR A 75 -4.15 -9.18 4.49
N VAL A 76 -3.73 -7.92 4.59
CA VAL A 76 -4.29 -6.97 5.55
C VAL A 76 -5.29 -6.09 4.81
N THR A 77 -6.47 -5.94 5.39
CA THR A 77 -7.46 -4.98 4.89
C THR A 77 -7.26 -3.65 5.61
N PRO A 78 -6.77 -2.60 4.94
CA PRO A 78 -6.67 -1.28 5.54
C PRO A 78 -8.06 -0.67 5.74
N GLY A 79 -8.14 0.34 6.61
CA GLY A 79 -9.32 1.19 6.70
C GLY A 79 -9.60 1.97 5.40
N LEU A 80 -10.80 2.54 5.31
CA LEU A 80 -11.21 3.31 4.13
C LEU A 80 -10.45 4.63 4.02
N GLY A 81 -10.08 4.95 2.77
CA GLY A 81 -9.47 6.22 2.40
C GLY A 81 -7.94 6.27 2.49
N PRO A 82 -7.32 7.27 1.84
CA PRO A 82 -5.86 7.29 1.64
C PRO A 82 -5.05 7.35 2.94
N VAL A 83 -5.57 8.06 3.93
CA VAL A 83 -4.94 8.21 5.25
C VAL A 83 -4.86 6.87 5.99
N ALA A 84 -5.99 6.16 6.10
CA ALA A 84 -6.02 4.88 6.81
C ALA A 84 -5.16 3.81 6.12
N MET A 85 -5.10 3.84 4.78
CA MET A 85 -4.20 2.99 4.01
C MET A 85 -2.73 3.32 4.27
N ALA A 86 -2.37 4.61 4.32
CA ALA A 86 -1.01 5.06 4.63
C ALA A 86 -0.59 4.65 6.06
N ASP A 87 -1.48 4.82 7.05
CA ASP A 87 -1.22 4.42 8.43
C ASP A 87 -0.98 2.90 8.55
N ALA A 88 -1.78 2.09 7.84
CA ALA A 88 -1.59 0.65 7.79
C ALA A 88 -0.26 0.27 7.10
N MET A 89 0.13 0.93 6.01
CA MET A 89 1.43 0.72 5.35
C MET A 89 2.60 1.01 6.30
N ILE A 90 2.57 2.15 6.99
CA ILE A 90 3.61 2.55 7.94
C ILE A 90 3.68 1.57 9.12
N SER A 91 2.53 1.13 9.63
CA SER A 91 2.47 0.16 10.73
C SER A 91 3.12 -1.17 10.34
N LEU A 92 2.87 -1.65 9.11
CA LEU A 92 3.50 -2.86 8.58
C LEU A 92 5.01 -2.70 8.41
N VAL A 93 5.51 -1.51 8.05
CA VAL A 93 6.95 -1.24 8.04
C VAL A 93 7.54 -1.35 9.45
N GLY A 94 6.86 -0.82 10.46
CA GLY A 94 7.27 -0.97 11.85
C GLY A 94 7.42 -2.44 12.27
N LEU A 95 6.51 -3.31 11.82
CA LEU A 95 6.59 -4.75 12.08
C LEU A 95 7.70 -5.46 11.32
N VAL A 96 8.02 -5.04 10.09
CA VAL A 96 9.13 -5.62 9.31
C VAL A 96 10.49 -5.16 9.85
N ALA A 97 10.59 -3.92 10.33
CA ALA A 97 11.81 -3.35 10.90
C ALA A 97 12.07 -3.81 12.34
N ALA A 98 11.04 -4.26 13.06
CA ALA A 98 11.20 -4.93 14.34
C ALA A 98 11.80 -6.33 14.11
N PRO A 99 12.74 -6.79 14.95
CA PRO A 99 13.10 -8.20 14.96
C PRO A 99 11.84 -8.98 15.33
N LEU A 100 11.22 -9.63 14.35
CA LEU A 100 10.13 -10.56 14.59
C LEU A 100 10.69 -11.62 15.54
N HIS A 101 10.30 -11.58 16.82
CA HIS A 101 10.54 -12.68 17.72
C HIS A 101 9.92 -13.92 17.07
N ARG A 102 10.78 -14.79 16.53
CA ARG A 102 10.40 -16.16 16.17
C ARG A 102 9.81 -16.77 17.44
N VAL A 103 8.50 -16.92 17.46
CA VAL A 103 7.88 -17.88 18.35
C VAL A 103 8.35 -19.25 17.84
N ALA A 104 9.07 -19.95 18.72
CA ALA A 104 9.66 -21.27 18.48
C ALA A 104 8.59 -22.33 18.18
#